data_AF-A0A920LMB6-F1
#
_entry.id   AF-A0A920LMB6-F1
#
_cell.length_a   1.000
_cell.length_b   1.000
_cell.length_c   1.000
_cell.angle_alpha   90.00
_cell.angle_beta   90.00
_cell.angle_gamma   90.00
#
_symmetry.space_group_name_H-M   'P 1'
#
loop_
_entity.id
_entity.type
_entity.pdbx_description
1 polymer ?
#
loop_
_entity_poly.entity_id
_entity_poly.type
_entity_poly.pdbx_seq_one_letter_code
_entity_poly.pdbx_strand_id
1 'polypeptide(L)'
;MLSGAIGFQILARRLGVELGKAQFSHIEGIDDNEITPNQIKDLAKKHKILCKAIKTNLSGLEKASKIQPVLCRLKTGRYIILVKVEQDDEKSNVTILDPNDTQPRPKSIPSSEFLKFWGEQSFIFKKSKQLAKDDNEISLGAILDDLFENKVIIIQLFIIITFLNIFALSPIIFLIIVLDKVVNFEAYSTLYVVASGVVLAHVFNLVLSKLKTNIMSLSASKVEAKYGVSIFGEVINLPLSVLQSQTNQVRKLTQTLSQIRTTIIQKLLGSITDFVSVLFFVPILFFYSPLLGVIVLGFCAVSSLYSFIHSRKHKLLTSQTFQADQKRQELLSTTVDGFEDIKRLGLEEEIFNQWKNFEGDYIKSNEKVHIAVHQLMK
;
A
#
# COMPACT_ATOMS: atom_id res chain seq x y z
N MET A 1 -26.22 -26.99 -5.83
CA MET A 1 -25.98 -26.02 -4.74
C MET A 1 -27.24 -25.22 -4.53
N LEU A 2 -27.58 -24.96 -3.27
CA LEU A 2 -28.78 -24.21 -2.91
C LEU A 2 -28.69 -22.75 -3.41
N SER A 3 -29.82 -22.20 -3.85
CA SER A 3 -29.94 -20.83 -4.39
C SER A 3 -29.36 -19.75 -3.47
N GLY A 4 -29.56 -19.89 -2.15
CA GLY A 4 -29.04 -18.98 -1.12
C GLY A 4 -27.51 -19.03 -0.95
N ALA A 5 -26.89 -20.21 -1.09
CA ALA A 5 -25.45 -20.37 -0.97
C ALA A 5 -24.73 -19.65 -2.13
N ILE A 6 -25.22 -19.91 -3.34
CA ILE A 6 -24.68 -19.31 -4.57
C ILE A 6 -24.93 -17.80 -4.56
N GLY A 7 -26.13 -17.38 -4.14
CA GLY A 7 -26.48 -15.96 -4.03
C GLY A 7 -25.56 -15.21 -3.06
N PHE A 8 -25.30 -15.79 -1.88
CA PHE A 8 -24.34 -15.23 -0.93
C PHE A 8 -22.91 -15.24 -1.47
N GLN A 9 -22.49 -16.32 -2.13
CA GLN A 9 -21.16 -16.43 -2.76
C GLN A 9 -20.93 -15.33 -3.79
N ILE A 10 -21.90 -15.06 -4.66
CA ILE A 10 -21.82 -13.98 -5.67
C ILE A 10 -21.69 -12.61 -5.00
N LEU A 11 -22.46 -12.35 -3.94
CA LEU A 11 -22.42 -11.09 -3.20
C LEU A 11 -21.14 -10.93 -2.38
N ALA A 12 -20.65 -12.00 -1.76
CA ALA A 12 -19.38 -12.03 -1.04
C ALA A 12 -18.20 -11.77 -2.00
N ARG A 13 -18.22 -12.35 -3.20
CA ARG A 13 -17.20 -12.10 -4.22
C ARG A 13 -17.16 -10.64 -4.66
N ARG A 14 -18.32 -10.01 -4.84
CA ARG A 14 -18.42 -8.56 -5.11
C ARG A 14 -17.86 -7.72 -3.96
N LEU A 15 -17.90 -8.23 -2.73
CA LEU A 15 -17.31 -7.60 -1.55
C LEU A 15 -15.83 -7.96 -1.34
N GLY A 16 -15.18 -8.62 -2.30
CA GLY A 16 -13.76 -8.99 -2.20
C GLY A 16 -13.48 -10.27 -1.42
N VAL A 17 -14.51 -11.04 -1.03
CA VAL A 17 -14.34 -12.31 -0.29
C VAL A 17 -14.64 -13.48 -1.22
N GLU A 18 -13.60 -14.22 -1.61
CA GLU A 18 -13.78 -15.46 -2.38
C GLU A 18 -14.19 -16.61 -1.45
N LEU A 19 -15.45 -17.04 -1.58
CA LEU A 19 -15.97 -18.20 -0.86
C LEU A 19 -15.92 -19.44 -1.77
N GLY A 20 -15.18 -20.46 -1.36
CA GLY A 20 -15.06 -21.73 -2.09
C GLY A 20 -16.22 -22.71 -1.76
N LYS A 21 -16.46 -23.70 -2.64
CA LYS A 21 -17.54 -24.69 -2.47
C LYS A 21 -17.44 -25.46 -1.14
N ALA A 22 -16.22 -25.76 -0.69
CA ALA A 22 -15.93 -26.51 0.54
C ALA A 22 -16.21 -25.71 1.84
N GLN A 23 -16.35 -24.39 1.77
CA GLN A 23 -16.66 -23.59 2.96
C GLN A 23 -18.15 -23.70 3.35
N PHE A 24 -18.99 -24.11 2.38
CA PHE A 24 -20.41 -24.35 2.59
C PHE A 24 -20.72 -25.78 3.04
N SER A 25 -19.82 -26.75 2.89
CA SER A 25 -20.05 -28.15 3.30
C SER A 25 -19.97 -28.40 4.81
N HIS A 26 -19.45 -27.44 5.59
CA HIS A 26 -19.37 -27.53 7.05
C HIS A 26 -20.63 -27.05 7.79
N ILE A 27 -21.71 -26.74 7.08
CA ILE A 27 -22.95 -26.26 7.66
C ILE A 27 -23.93 -27.42 7.69
N GLU A 28 -24.35 -27.81 8.89
CA GLU A 28 -25.34 -28.87 9.09
C GLU A 28 -26.65 -28.57 8.33
N GLY A 29 -27.11 -29.54 7.53
CA GLY A 29 -28.42 -29.51 6.87
C GLY A 29 -28.49 -28.85 5.48
N ILE A 30 -27.36 -28.54 4.84
CA ILE A 30 -27.32 -27.91 3.50
C ILE A 30 -27.65 -28.88 2.35
N ASP A 31 -27.57 -30.19 2.56
CA ASP A 31 -27.80 -31.14 1.46
C ASP A 31 -29.29 -31.31 1.10
N ASP A 32 -30.22 -31.07 2.04
CA ASP A 32 -31.67 -31.31 1.82
C ASP A 32 -32.56 -30.05 1.90
N ASN A 33 -32.15 -28.97 2.59
CA ASN A 33 -32.98 -27.78 2.81
C ASN A 33 -32.24 -26.47 2.46
N GLU A 34 -32.97 -25.49 1.91
CA GLU A 34 -32.41 -24.17 1.62
C GLU A 34 -31.92 -23.43 2.87
N ILE A 35 -30.84 -22.63 2.71
CA ILE A 35 -30.18 -21.94 3.82
C ILE A 35 -31.18 -21.04 4.56
N THR A 36 -31.25 -21.20 5.88
CA THR A 36 -32.11 -20.37 6.72
C THR A 36 -31.54 -18.95 6.93
N PRO A 37 -32.39 -17.94 7.18
CA PRO A 37 -31.98 -16.57 7.50
C PRO A 37 -30.89 -16.44 8.58
N ASN A 38 -30.92 -17.31 9.59
CA ASN A 38 -29.95 -17.29 10.69
C ASN A 38 -28.60 -17.86 10.23
N GLN A 39 -28.61 -18.97 9.48
CA GLN A 39 -27.38 -19.53 8.89
C GLN A 39 -26.69 -18.54 7.95
N ILE A 40 -27.43 -17.73 7.18
CA ILE A 40 -26.84 -16.66 6.35
C ILE A 40 -26.14 -15.60 7.21
N LYS A 41 -26.73 -15.19 8.34
CA LYS A 41 -26.12 -14.22 9.25
C LYS A 41 -24.87 -14.77 9.91
N ASP A 42 -24.89 -16.04 10.32
CA ASP A 42 -23.73 -16.69 10.93
C ASP A 42 -22.59 -16.90 9.93
N LEU A 43 -22.91 -17.30 8.70
CA LEU A 43 -21.95 -17.34 7.58
C LEU A 43 -21.33 -15.97 7.35
N ALA A 44 -22.15 -14.92 7.25
CA ALA A 44 -21.66 -13.57 7.06
C ALA A 44 -20.75 -13.13 8.21
N LYS A 45 -21.14 -13.41 9.46
CA LYS A 45 -20.32 -13.10 10.64
C LYS A 45 -18.99 -13.84 10.65
N LYS A 46 -18.97 -15.13 10.29
CA LYS A 46 -17.77 -15.98 10.19
C LYS A 46 -16.78 -15.43 9.15
N HIS A 47 -17.30 -14.92 8.04
CA HIS A 47 -16.52 -14.31 6.96
C HIS A 47 -16.36 -12.80 7.11
N LYS A 48 -16.61 -12.23 8.29
CA LYS A 48 -16.44 -10.79 8.60
C LYS A 48 -17.24 -9.86 7.67
N ILE A 49 -18.37 -10.33 7.15
CA ILE A 49 -19.33 -9.54 6.36
C ILE A 49 -20.49 -9.14 7.28
N LEU A 50 -20.87 -7.86 7.26
CA LEU A 50 -22.03 -7.36 8.01
C LEU A 50 -23.31 -7.67 7.23
N CYS A 51 -24.07 -8.66 7.70
CA CYS A 51 -25.40 -8.96 7.17
C CYS A 51 -26.47 -8.21 7.98
N LYS A 52 -27.22 -7.32 7.32
CA LYS A 52 -28.41 -6.68 7.90
C LYS A 52 -29.65 -7.23 7.21
N ALA A 53 -30.50 -7.91 7.97
CA ALA A 53 -31.82 -8.30 7.52
C ALA A 53 -32.73 -7.06 7.50
N ILE A 54 -33.45 -6.86 6.40
CA ILE A 54 -34.35 -5.75 6.18
C ILE A 54 -35.71 -6.33 5.80
N LYS A 55 -36.73 -5.90 6.54
CA LYS A 55 -38.13 -6.04 6.17
C LYS A 55 -38.56 -4.67 5.65
N THR A 56 -38.67 -4.50 4.34
CA THR A 56 -39.01 -3.19 3.74
C THR A 56 -40.19 -3.32 2.79
N ASN A 57 -40.68 -2.17 2.29
CA ASN A 57 -41.60 -2.06 1.17
C ASN A 57 -40.82 -1.75 -0.14
N LEU A 58 -41.48 -1.68 -1.29
CA LEU A 58 -40.87 -1.41 -2.62
C LEU A 58 -39.95 -0.18 -2.63
N SER A 59 -40.35 0.92 -1.99
CA SER A 59 -39.54 2.14 -1.87
C SER A 59 -38.27 1.97 -1.02
N GLY A 60 -38.28 1.01 -0.09
CA GLY A 60 -37.09 0.63 0.71
C GLY A 60 -36.11 -0.22 -0.08
N LEU A 61 -36.62 -1.11 -0.95
CA LEU A 61 -35.82 -1.89 -1.91
C LEU A 61 -35.17 -0.98 -2.95
N GLU A 62 -35.87 0.04 -3.43
CA GLU A 62 -35.31 1.02 -4.36
C GLU A 62 -34.09 1.73 -3.75
N LYS A 63 -34.23 2.30 -2.54
CA LYS A 63 -33.13 2.95 -1.80
C LYS A 63 -31.98 1.98 -1.50
N ALA A 64 -32.29 0.73 -1.17
CA ALA A 64 -31.29 -0.31 -0.92
C ALA A 64 -30.52 -0.68 -2.20
N SER A 65 -31.24 -0.88 -3.31
CA SER A 65 -30.68 -1.30 -4.61
C SER A 65 -29.74 -0.25 -5.22
N LYS A 66 -29.99 1.04 -4.98
CA LYS A 66 -29.08 2.14 -5.36
C LYS A 66 -27.71 2.04 -4.70
N ILE A 67 -27.66 1.50 -3.47
CA ILE A 67 -26.43 1.38 -2.70
C ILE A 67 -25.73 0.05 -3.00
N GLN A 68 -26.49 -1.04 -3.09
CA GLN A 68 -25.94 -2.38 -3.32
C GLN A 68 -27.03 -3.40 -3.71
N PRO A 69 -26.64 -4.50 -4.38
CA PRO A 69 -27.58 -5.59 -4.65
C PRO A 69 -28.10 -6.22 -3.35
N VAL A 70 -29.37 -6.60 -3.37
CA VAL A 70 -30.09 -7.11 -2.21
C VAL A 70 -30.41 -8.58 -2.43
N LEU A 71 -30.11 -9.45 -1.48
CA LEU A 71 -30.53 -10.85 -1.54
C LEU A 71 -31.96 -10.97 -1.00
N CYS A 72 -32.90 -11.31 -1.86
CA CYS A 72 -34.32 -11.40 -1.51
C CYS A 72 -34.74 -12.87 -1.41
N ARG A 73 -35.52 -13.19 -0.37
CA ARG A 73 -36.14 -14.51 -0.20
C ARG A 73 -37.52 -14.53 -0.84
N LEU A 74 -37.80 -15.56 -1.62
CA LEU A 74 -39.09 -15.83 -2.24
C LEU A 74 -40.00 -16.62 -1.28
N LYS A 75 -41.31 -16.58 -1.51
CA LYS A 75 -42.30 -17.38 -0.75
C LYS A 75 -42.07 -18.89 -0.86
N THR A 76 -41.43 -19.33 -1.94
CA THR A 76 -41.06 -20.73 -2.19
C THR A 76 -39.84 -21.19 -1.39
N GLY A 77 -39.22 -20.32 -0.60
CA GLY A 77 -37.97 -20.58 0.13
C GLY A 77 -36.72 -20.07 -0.58
N ARG A 78 -36.77 -19.97 -1.92
CA ARG A 78 -35.62 -19.68 -2.80
C ARG A 78 -35.07 -18.27 -2.65
N TYR A 79 -33.80 -18.08 -2.99
CA TYR A 79 -33.16 -16.76 -2.96
C TYR A 79 -32.87 -16.23 -4.36
N ILE A 80 -33.12 -14.94 -4.56
CA ILE A 80 -32.80 -14.20 -5.78
C ILE A 80 -32.03 -12.93 -5.45
N ILE A 81 -31.14 -12.52 -6.34
CA ILE A 81 -30.39 -11.27 -6.18
C ILE A 81 -31.12 -10.17 -6.94
N LEU A 82 -31.51 -9.13 -6.22
CA LEU A 82 -32.08 -7.92 -6.81
C LEU A 82 -30.94 -6.92 -7.07
N VAL A 83 -30.76 -6.56 -8.34
CA VAL A 83 -29.64 -5.72 -8.78
C VAL A 83 -30.05 -4.25 -8.86
N LYS A 84 -31.21 -3.97 -9.47
CA LYS A 84 -31.69 -2.60 -9.70
C LYS A 84 -33.21 -2.58 -9.72
N VAL A 85 -33.79 -1.54 -9.14
CA VAL A 85 -35.19 -1.16 -9.35
C VAL A 85 -35.19 0.12 -10.17
N GLU A 86 -35.82 0.10 -11.34
CA GLU A 86 -36.06 1.28 -12.17
C GLU A 86 -37.54 1.65 -12.07
N GLN A 87 -37.81 2.87 -11.66
CA GLN A 87 -39.18 3.40 -11.53
C GLN A 87 -39.31 4.52 -12.55
N ASP A 88 -40.08 4.26 -13.61
CA ASP A 88 -40.50 5.25 -14.60
C ASP A 88 -41.99 5.57 -14.36
N ASP A 89 -42.45 6.77 -14.73
CA ASP A 89 -43.70 7.39 -14.24
C ASP A 89 -44.99 6.56 -14.43
N GLU A 90 -44.98 5.49 -15.26
CA GLU A 90 -46.09 4.52 -15.36
C GLU A 90 -45.70 3.03 -15.24
N LYS A 91 -44.40 2.66 -15.21
CA LYS A 91 -43.95 1.25 -15.14
C LYS A 91 -42.68 1.11 -14.29
N SER A 92 -42.77 0.38 -13.18
CA SER A 92 -41.58 0.00 -12.39
C SER A 92 -41.10 -1.38 -12.77
N ASN A 93 -39.85 -1.48 -13.23
CA ASN A 93 -39.18 -2.73 -13.61
C ASN A 93 -38.12 -3.09 -12.57
N VAL A 94 -38.02 -4.38 -12.23
CA VAL A 94 -37.05 -4.92 -11.29
C VAL A 94 -36.11 -5.85 -12.03
N THR A 95 -34.82 -5.54 -12.00
CA THR A 95 -33.78 -6.40 -12.57
C THR A 95 -33.34 -7.41 -11.52
N ILE A 96 -33.70 -8.67 -11.75
CA ILE A 96 -33.33 -9.80 -10.90
C ILE A 96 -32.26 -10.67 -11.55
N LEU A 97 -31.47 -11.33 -10.72
CA LEU A 97 -30.48 -12.31 -11.11
C LEU A 97 -30.74 -13.60 -10.33
N ASP A 98 -31.03 -14.67 -11.08
CA ASP A 98 -31.25 -15.99 -10.52
C ASP A 98 -29.89 -16.68 -10.29
N PRO A 99 -29.53 -17.02 -9.04
CA PRO A 99 -28.26 -17.69 -8.73
C PRO A 99 -28.16 -19.12 -9.28
N ASN A 100 -29.29 -19.75 -9.64
CA ASN A 100 -29.32 -21.15 -10.06
C ASN A 100 -29.22 -21.33 -11.59
N ASP A 101 -29.22 -20.23 -12.35
CA ASP A 101 -29.07 -20.25 -13.82
C ASP A 101 -27.58 -20.47 -14.18
N THR A 102 -27.30 -21.41 -15.10
CA THR A 102 -25.93 -21.77 -15.53
C THR A 102 -25.20 -20.58 -16.17
N GLN A 103 -25.95 -19.60 -16.68
CA GLN A 103 -25.45 -18.28 -17.09
C GLN A 103 -26.32 -17.19 -16.45
N PRO A 104 -25.93 -16.62 -15.30
CA PRO A 104 -26.75 -15.62 -14.61
C PRO A 104 -26.80 -14.33 -15.42
N ARG A 105 -27.83 -14.19 -16.26
CA ARG A 105 -28.13 -12.96 -17.00
C ARG A 105 -29.16 -12.14 -16.22
N PRO A 106 -28.99 -10.81 -16.13
CA PRO A 106 -30.01 -9.95 -15.52
C PRO A 106 -31.32 -10.07 -16.31
N LYS A 107 -32.40 -10.52 -15.65
CA LYS A 107 -33.75 -10.59 -16.22
C LYS A 107 -34.57 -9.43 -15.65
N SER A 108 -35.17 -8.62 -16.53
CA SER A 108 -36.06 -7.52 -16.13
C SER A 108 -37.49 -8.04 -16.03
N ILE A 109 -38.10 -7.89 -14.86
CA ILE A 109 -39.47 -8.34 -14.57
C ILE A 109 -40.30 -7.15 -14.06
N PRO A 110 -41.58 -7.04 -14.43
CA PRO A 110 -42.47 -6.03 -13.86
C PRO A 110 -42.55 -6.13 -12.33
N SER A 111 -42.50 -4.99 -11.64
CA SER A 111 -42.62 -4.91 -10.17
C SER A 111 -43.87 -5.60 -9.60
N SER A 112 -44.98 -5.57 -10.35
CA SER A 112 -46.25 -6.23 -9.98
C SER A 112 -46.16 -7.76 -9.96
N GLU A 113 -45.31 -8.33 -10.81
CA GLU A 113 -45.05 -9.77 -10.86
C GLU A 113 -44.06 -10.17 -9.77
N PHE A 114 -43.01 -9.36 -9.54
CA PHE A 114 -42.05 -9.57 -8.47
C PHE A 114 -42.68 -9.59 -7.06
N LEU A 115 -43.62 -8.67 -6.79
CA LEU A 115 -44.34 -8.61 -5.51
C LEU A 115 -45.14 -9.87 -5.19
N LYS A 116 -45.63 -10.60 -6.21
CA LYS A 116 -46.39 -11.85 -5.99
C LYS A 116 -45.51 -12.94 -5.39
N PHE A 117 -44.25 -13.01 -5.81
CA PHE A 117 -43.30 -14.05 -5.43
C PHE A 117 -42.44 -13.71 -4.21
N TRP A 118 -42.31 -12.42 -3.88
CA TRP A 118 -41.45 -11.97 -2.79
C TRP A 118 -41.99 -12.31 -1.39
N GLY A 119 -41.11 -12.83 -0.52
CA GLY A 119 -41.42 -13.28 0.84
C GLY A 119 -41.07 -12.27 1.95
N GLU A 120 -41.03 -10.97 1.62
CA GLU A 120 -40.79 -9.82 2.54
C GLU A 120 -39.45 -9.77 3.30
N GLN A 121 -38.64 -10.84 3.24
CA GLN A 121 -37.32 -10.92 3.85
C GLN A 121 -36.24 -10.62 2.82
N SER A 122 -35.44 -9.60 3.09
CA SER A 122 -34.32 -9.18 2.26
C SER A 122 -33.05 -8.99 3.10
N PHE A 123 -31.89 -9.25 2.52
CA PHE A 123 -30.59 -9.14 3.19
C PHE A 123 -29.67 -8.20 2.42
N ILE A 124 -29.03 -7.32 3.19
CA ILE A 124 -27.99 -6.42 2.71
C ILE A 124 -26.66 -6.82 3.34
N PHE A 125 -25.59 -6.82 2.54
CA PHE A 125 -24.25 -7.23 2.95
C PHE A 125 -23.25 -6.08 2.80
N LYS A 126 -22.69 -5.59 3.91
CA LYS A 126 -21.63 -4.57 3.90
C LYS A 126 -20.30 -5.19 4.33
N LYS A 127 -19.17 -4.67 3.82
CA LYS A 127 -17.85 -5.01 4.37
C LYS A 127 -17.79 -4.57 5.84
N SER A 128 -17.27 -5.42 6.73
CA SER A 128 -16.95 -5.00 8.10
C SER A 128 -15.75 -4.05 8.11
N LYS A 129 -15.63 -3.20 9.14
CA LYS A 129 -14.48 -2.31 9.33
C LYS A 129 -13.14 -3.05 9.34
N GLN A 130 -13.11 -4.31 9.80
CA GLN A 130 -11.91 -5.15 9.79
C GLN A 130 -11.55 -5.64 8.38
N LEU A 131 -12.55 -6.07 7.60
CA LEU A 131 -12.34 -6.52 6.22
C LEU A 131 -11.96 -5.35 5.29
N ALA A 132 -12.52 -4.16 5.54
CA ALA A 132 -12.13 -2.94 4.84
C ALA A 132 -10.72 -2.44 5.20
N LYS A 133 -10.15 -2.88 6.33
CA LYS A 133 -8.76 -2.55 6.72
C LYS A 133 -7.75 -3.48 6.02
N ASP A 134 -8.13 -4.73 5.73
CA ASP A 134 -7.32 -5.69 4.95
C ASP A 134 -7.35 -5.41 3.45
N ASP A 135 -8.50 -4.96 2.91
CA ASP A 135 -8.73 -4.77 1.46
C ASP A 135 -8.36 -3.36 0.97
N ASN A 136 -7.73 -2.55 1.83
CA ASN A 136 -7.15 -1.30 1.38
C ASN A 136 -5.93 -1.65 0.53
N GLU A 137 -6.02 -1.40 -0.78
CA GLU A 137 -4.87 -1.32 -1.68
C GLU A 137 -3.70 -0.66 -0.94
N ILE A 138 -2.50 -1.23 -1.08
CA ILE A 138 -1.25 -0.74 -0.49
C ILE A 138 -1.01 0.69 -1.00
N SER A 139 -1.64 1.64 -0.35
CA SER A 139 -1.60 3.05 -0.65
C SER A 139 -0.67 3.68 0.37
N LEU A 140 0.13 4.63 -0.09
CA LEU A 140 1.06 5.37 0.78
C LEU A 140 0.31 6.04 1.94
N GLY A 141 -0.96 6.41 1.74
CA GLY A 141 -1.84 6.96 2.78
C GLY A 141 -2.15 5.96 3.91
N ALA A 142 -2.47 4.70 3.59
CA ALA A 142 -2.74 3.69 4.63
C ALA A 142 -1.49 3.38 5.47
N ILE A 143 -0.30 3.41 4.85
CA ILE A 143 0.98 3.25 5.55
C ILE A 143 1.21 4.43 6.51
N LEU A 144 0.90 5.65 6.07
CA LEU A 144 0.98 6.84 6.91
C LEU A 144 -0.01 6.74 8.09
N ASP A 145 -1.26 6.37 7.84
CA ASP A 145 -2.27 6.24 8.90
C ASP A 145 -1.87 5.21 9.96
N ASP A 146 -1.31 4.07 9.55
CA ASP A 146 -0.78 3.05 10.46
C ASP A 146 0.43 3.55 11.27
N LEU A 147 1.26 4.42 10.70
CA LEU A 147 2.35 5.09 11.42
C LEU A 147 1.81 6.08 12.45
N PHE A 148 0.74 6.82 12.10
CA PHE A 148 0.08 7.79 12.98
C PHE A 148 -0.78 7.17 14.10
N GLU A 149 -1.11 5.87 14.00
CA GLU A 149 -1.84 5.14 15.04
C GLU A 149 -1.04 5.07 16.36
N ASN A 150 0.30 5.00 16.29
CA ASN A 150 1.18 4.96 17.47
C ASN A 150 1.68 6.35 17.91
N LYS A 151 0.82 7.08 18.63
CA LYS A 151 1.12 8.43 19.15
C LYS A 151 2.42 8.53 19.97
N VAL A 152 2.79 7.48 20.70
CA VAL A 152 4.02 7.46 21.52
C VAL A 152 5.28 7.60 20.66
N ILE A 153 5.34 6.88 19.53
CA ILE A 153 6.51 6.91 18.63
C ILE A 153 6.66 8.30 18.02
N ILE A 154 5.55 8.93 17.64
CA ILE A 154 5.56 10.27 17.05
C ILE A 154 6.01 11.31 18.06
N ILE A 155 5.52 11.24 19.30
CA ILE A 155 5.93 12.17 20.37
C ILE A 155 7.43 12.02 20.65
N GLN A 156 7.93 10.78 20.74
CA GLN A 156 9.36 10.52 20.93
C GLN A 156 10.21 11.08 19.78
N LEU A 157 9.80 10.83 18.53
CA LEU A 157 10.47 11.38 17.35
C LEU A 157 10.44 12.90 17.37
N PHE A 158 9.29 13.51 17.63
CA PHE A 158 9.14 14.96 17.69
C PHE A 158 10.10 15.58 18.70
N ILE A 159 10.14 15.06 19.93
CA ILE A 159 11.07 15.53 20.98
C ILE A 159 12.53 15.42 20.50
N ILE A 160 12.93 14.26 19.96
CA ILE A 160 14.31 14.06 19.49
C ILE A 160 14.66 15.05 18.36
N ILE A 161 13.76 15.23 17.39
CA ILE A 161 13.96 16.16 16.26
C ILE A 161 14.09 17.60 16.75
N THR A 162 13.28 18.01 17.72
CA THR A 162 13.39 19.34 18.34
C THR A 162 14.77 19.56 18.96
N PHE A 163 15.27 18.61 19.76
CA PHE A 163 16.62 18.72 20.34
C PHE A 163 17.72 18.69 19.29
N LEU A 164 17.60 17.84 18.26
CA LEU A 164 18.54 17.81 17.14
C LEU A 164 18.61 19.16 16.43
N ASN A 165 17.46 19.80 16.17
CA ASN A 165 17.42 21.10 15.52
C ASN A 165 18.01 22.22 16.40
N ILE A 166 17.83 22.14 17.73
CA ILE A 166 18.48 23.07 18.67
C ILE A 166 20.00 22.91 18.63
N PHE A 167 20.52 21.68 18.73
CA PHE A 167 21.96 21.44 18.68
C PHE A 167 22.58 21.73 17.31
N ALA A 168 21.80 21.62 16.23
CA ALA A 168 22.23 21.99 14.88
C ALA A 168 22.53 23.50 14.75
N LEU A 169 21.99 24.37 15.62
CA LEU A 169 22.33 25.80 15.66
C LEU A 169 23.67 26.07 16.39
N SER A 170 24.21 25.10 17.12
CA SER A 170 25.41 25.28 17.94
C SER A 170 26.62 25.81 17.16
N PRO A 171 26.94 25.35 15.93
CA PRO A 171 28.06 25.87 15.15
C PRO A 171 27.88 27.34 14.74
N ILE A 172 26.65 27.75 14.43
CA ILE A 172 26.34 29.14 14.03
C ILE A 172 26.49 30.06 15.24
N ILE A 173 25.96 29.65 16.40
CA ILE A 173 26.09 30.40 17.66
C ILE A 173 27.57 30.52 18.06
N PHE A 174 28.35 29.45 17.89
CA PHE A 174 29.79 29.48 18.10
C PHE A 174 30.46 30.53 17.24
N LEU A 175 30.18 30.55 15.93
CA LEU A 175 30.76 31.52 15.01
C LEU A 175 30.44 32.96 15.42
N ILE A 176 29.19 33.25 15.79
CA ILE A 176 28.78 34.60 16.25
C ILE A 176 29.59 35.01 17.48
N ILE A 177 29.69 34.15 18.49
CA ILE A 177 30.40 34.49 19.73
C ILE A 177 31.91 34.64 19.47
N VAL A 178 32.50 33.78 18.65
CA VAL A 178 33.92 33.85 18.35
C VAL A 178 34.25 35.11 17.55
N LEU A 179 33.50 35.40 16.49
CA LEU A 179 33.73 36.59 15.67
C LEU A 179 33.47 37.88 16.45
N ASP A 180 32.37 37.96 17.20
CA ASP A 180 32.00 39.22 17.85
C ASP A 180 32.75 39.46 19.16
N LYS A 181 33.04 38.41 19.94
CA LYS A 181 33.67 38.55 21.27
C LYS A 181 35.13 38.14 21.30
N VAL A 182 35.48 36.98 20.75
CA VAL A 182 36.83 36.44 20.91
C VAL A 182 37.82 37.18 20.01
N VAL A 183 37.45 37.45 18.76
CA VAL A 183 38.31 38.15 17.81
C VAL A 183 38.44 39.64 18.18
N ASN A 184 37.35 40.29 18.60
CA ASN A 184 37.38 41.73 18.90
C ASN A 184 37.95 42.07 20.28
N PHE A 185 37.77 41.21 21.29
CA PHE A 185 38.16 41.50 22.68
C PHE A 185 39.19 40.52 23.26
N GLU A 186 39.81 39.67 22.43
CA GLU A 186 40.81 38.67 22.82
C GLU A 186 40.38 37.79 24.02
N ALA A 187 39.07 37.52 24.12
CA ALA A 187 38.47 36.83 25.25
C ALA A 187 38.66 35.30 25.18
N TYR A 188 39.91 34.82 25.27
CA TYR A 188 40.26 33.40 25.17
C TYR A 188 39.53 32.50 26.18
N SER A 189 39.27 32.99 27.40
CA SER A 189 38.50 32.22 28.39
C SER A 189 37.07 31.91 27.91
N THR A 190 36.44 32.84 27.18
CA THR A 190 35.11 32.62 26.59
C THR A 190 35.18 31.61 25.46
N LEU A 191 36.25 31.66 24.64
CA LEU A 191 36.46 30.70 23.56
C LEU A 191 36.49 29.26 24.07
N TYR A 192 37.30 28.97 25.08
CA TYR A 192 37.42 27.60 25.62
C TYR A 192 36.09 27.09 26.18
N VAL A 193 35.35 27.92 26.90
CA VAL A 193 34.05 27.54 27.46
C VAL A 193 33.04 27.26 26.34
N VAL A 194 32.89 28.17 25.37
CA VAL A 194 31.91 27.98 24.27
C VAL A 194 32.32 26.81 23.38
N ALA A 195 33.62 26.66 23.07
CA ALA A 195 34.12 25.53 22.29
C ALA A 195 33.82 24.19 22.99
N SER A 196 34.06 24.09 24.30
CA SER A 196 33.72 22.88 25.06
C SER A 196 32.21 22.57 25.05
N GLY A 197 31.37 23.61 25.14
CA GLY A 197 29.92 23.48 25.04
C GLY A 197 29.46 22.99 23.66
N VAL A 198 30.08 23.49 22.58
CA VAL A 198 29.77 23.07 21.20
C VAL A 198 30.19 21.62 20.96
N VAL A 199 31.38 21.23 21.44
CA VAL A 199 31.83 19.83 21.38
C VAL A 199 30.85 18.92 22.10
N LEU A 200 30.42 19.30 23.31
CA LEU A 200 29.44 18.53 24.08
C LEU A 200 28.08 18.46 23.36
N ALA A 201 27.59 19.59 22.82
CA ALA A 201 26.37 19.63 22.02
C ALA A 201 26.46 18.71 20.79
N HIS A 202 27.64 18.63 20.16
CA HIS A 202 27.87 17.74 19.03
C HIS A 202 27.85 16.26 19.43
N VAL A 203 28.42 15.91 20.59
CA VAL A 203 28.31 14.56 21.15
C VAL A 203 26.85 14.19 21.40
N PHE A 204 26.06 15.08 22.02
CA PHE A 204 24.62 14.85 22.20
C PHE A 204 23.89 14.73 20.86
N ASN A 205 24.24 15.54 19.87
CA ASN A 205 23.68 15.48 18.54
C ASN A 205 23.93 14.10 17.89
N LEU A 206 25.13 13.54 18.01
CA LEU A 206 25.45 12.19 17.52
C LEU A 206 24.61 11.11 18.21
N VAL A 207 24.49 11.18 19.53
CA VAL A 207 23.69 10.22 20.32
C VAL A 207 22.21 10.29 19.94
N LEU A 208 21.63 11.49 19.89
CA LEU A 208 20.23 11.71 19.51
C LEU A 208 19.97 11.32 18.05
N SER A 209 20.92 11.59 17.16
CA SER A 209 20.81 11.20 15.75
C SER A 209 20.76 9.69 15.61
N LYS A 210 21.59 8.97 16.38
CA LYS A 210 21.54 7.50 16.41
C LYS A 210 20.22 6.98 16.99
N LEU A 211 19.71 7.59 18.05
CA LEU A 211 18.40 7.25 18.61
C LEU A 211 17.26 7.48 17.61
N LYS A 212 17.26 8.60 16.89
CA LYS A 212 16.32 8.89 15.79
C LYS A 212 16.35 7.76 14.76
N THR A 213 17.53 7.42 14.23
CA THR A 213 17.66 6.36 13.21
C THR A 213 17.17 5.01 13.72
N ASN A 214 17.49 4.64 14.97
CA ASN A 214 17.02 3.39 15.57
C ASN A 214 15.49 3.35 15.70
N ILE A 215 14.86 4.43 16.19
CA ILE A 215 13.40 4.51 16.32
C ILE A 215 12.72 4.45 14.94
N MET A 216 13.27 5.16 13.95
CA MET A 216 12.76 5.09 12.57
C MET A 216 12.88 3.69 11.98
N SER A 217 14.01 3.01 12.20
CA SER A 217 14.22 1.63 11.73
C SER A 217 13.24 0.65 12.39
N LEU A 218 13.07 0.72 13.71
CA LEU A 218 12.10 -0.11 14.44
C LEU A 218 10.67 0.14 13.97
N SER A 219 10.32 1.40 13.69
CA SER A 219 9.00 1.76 13.18
C SER A 219 8.79 1.20 11.78
N ALA A 220 9.79 1.30 10.91
CA ALA A 220 9.73 0.73 9.57
C ALA A 220 9.58 -0.80 9.59
N SER A 221 10.32 -1.50 10.46
CA SER A 221 10.23 -2.96 10.59
C SER A 221 8.88 -3.43 11.14
N LYS A 222 8.25 -2.68 12.06
CA LYS A 222 6.90 -3.00 12.55
C LYS A 222 5.86 -2.92 11.44
N VAL A 223 5.92 -1.85 10.65
CA VAL A 223 5.03 -1.64 9.50
C VAL A 223 5.28 -2.73 8.44
N GLU A 224 6.54 -3.03 8.15
CA GLU A 224 6.92 -4.11 7.24
C GLU A 224 6.35 -5.46 7.68
N ALA A 225 6.48 -5.83 8.96
CA ALA A 225 5.98 -7.10 9.48
C ALA A 225 4.46 -7.23 9.32
N LYS A 226 3.70 -6.17 9.62
CA LYS A 226 2.24 -6.15 9.47
C LYS A 226 1.82 -6.41 8.02
N TYR A 227 2.38 -5.66 7.08
CA TYR A 227 2.06 -5.85 5.65
C TYR A 227 2.70 -7.10 5.04
N GLY A 228 3.77 -7.63 5.63
CA GLY A 228 4.45 -8.85 5.20
C GLY A 228 3.56 -10.07 5.39
N VAL A 229 2.92 -10.16 6.56
CA VAL A 229 1.96 -11.23 6.87
C VAL A 229 0.74 -11.16 5.95
N SER A 230 0.22 -9.96 5.67
CA SER A 230 -0.93 -9.78 4.78
C SER A 230 -0.65 -10.28 3.35
N ILE A 231 0.47 -9.85 2.74
CA ILE A 231 0.83 -10.30 1.39
C ILE A 231 1.09 -11.80 1.36
N PHE A 232 1.78 -12.35 2.35
CA PHE A 232 2.05 -13.78 2.38
C PHE A 232 0.74 -14.59 2.49
N GLY A 233 -0.23 -14.09 3.24
CA GLY A 233 -1.58 -14.65 3.29
C GLY A 233 -2.28 -14.64 1.93
N GLU A 234 -2.17 -13.56 1.16
CA GLU A 234 -2.70 -13.50 -0.22
C GLU A 234 -1.99 -14.50 -1.14
N VAL A 235 -0.66 -14.60 -1.07
CA VAL A 235 0.13 -15.54 -1.89
C VAL A 235 -0.28 -16.99 -1.63
N ILE A 236 -0.53 -17.37 -0.37
CA ILE A 236 -0.99 -18.73 -0.02
C ILE A 236 -2.38 -19.03 -0.58
N ASN A 237 -3.24 -18.02 -0.72
CA ASN A 237 -4.59 -18.19 -1.23
C ASN A 237 -4.67 -18.19 -2.77
N LEU A 238 -3.55 -18.05 -3.47
CA LEU A 238 -3.52 -18.09 -4.94
C LEU A 238 -3.86 -19.50 -5.46
N PRO A 239 -4.62 -19.61 -6.57
CA PRO A 239 -4.93 -20.88 -7.18
C PRO A 239 -3.65 -21.59 -7.67
N LEU A 240 -3.61 -22.92 -7.50
CA LEU A 240 -2.44 -23.77 -7.78
C LEU A 240 -1.89 -23.59 -9.21
N SER A 241 -2.76 -23.28 -10.18
CA SER A 241 -2.40 -23.04 -11.58
C SER A 241 -1.51 -21.81 -11.78
N VAL A 242 -1.67 -20.77 -10.95
CA VAL A 242 -0.84 -19.57 -10.99
C VAL A 242 0.49 -19.83 -10.28
N LEU A 243 0.48 -20.59 -9.19
CA LEU A 243 1.70 -20.93 -8.45
C LEU A 243 2.64 -21.82 -9.28
N GLN A 244 2.11 -22.81 -10.00
CA GLN A 244 2.91 -23.77 -10.78
C GLN A 244 3.54 -23.17 -12.05
N SER A 245 2.89 -22.17 -12.67
CA SER A 245 3.42 -21.52 -13.87
C SER A 245 4.46 -20.43 -13.57
N GLN A 246 4.51 -19.93 -12.33
CA GLN A 246 5.28 -18.74 -11.97
C GLN A 246 6.07 -18.86 -10.65
N THR A 247 6.46 -20.06 -10.21
CA THR A 247 7.16 -20.30 -8.92
C THR A 247 8.35 -19.36 -8.68
N ASN A 248 9.21 -19.17 -9.69
CA ASN A 248 10.37 -18.28 -9.61
C ASN A 248 9.99 -16.79 -9.58
N GLN A 249 8.92 -16.40 -10.27
CA GLN A 249 8.41 -15.03 -10.25
C GLN A 249 7.74 -14.69 -8.92
N VAL A 250 6.96 -15.62 -8.35
CA VAL A 250 6.33 -15.45 -7.02
C VAL A 250 7.40 -15.31 -5.94
N ARG A 251 8.47 -16.13 -5.97
CA ARG A 251 9.60 -16.01 -5.03
C ARG A 251 10.30 -14.66 -5.15
N LYS A 252 10.67 -14.24 -6.37
CA LYS A 252 11.32 -12.93 -6.61
C LYS A 252 10.41 -11.75 -6.24
N LEU A 253 9.10 -11.86 -6.47
CA LEU A 253 8.11 -10.85 -6.10
C LEU A 253 8.11 -10.60 -4.59
N THR A 254 8.07 -11.65 -3.76
CA THR A 254 8.04 -11.47 -2.29
C THR A 254 9.28 -10.75 -1.75
N GLN A 255 10.47 -11.12 -2.23
CA GLN A 255 11.74 -10.48 -1.83
C GLN A 255 11.84 -9.03 -2.31
N THR A 256 11.53 -8.80 -3.58
CA THR A 256 11.57 -7.46 -4.19
C THR A 256 10.55 -6.53 -3.53
N LEU A 257 9.36 -7.03 -3.17
CA LEU A 257 8.32 -6.26 -2.50
C LEU A 257 8.72 -5.85 -1.08
N SER A 258 9.36 -6.73 -0.29
CA SER A 258 9.88 -6.37 1.04
C SER A 258 10.93 -5.26 0.94
N GLN A 259 11.90 -5.40 0.04
CA GLN A 259 12.99 -4.43 -0.11
C GLN A 259 12.51 -3.05 -0.61
N ILE A 260 11.59 -3.03 -1.58
CA ILE A 260 10.99 -1.79 -2.08
C ILE A 260 10.18 -1.11 -0.96
N ARG A 261 9.41 -1.90 -0.19
CA ARG A 261 8.56 -1.37 0.87
C ARG A 261 9.38 -0.75 2.00
N THR A 262 10.43 -1.41 2.49
CA THR A 262 11.27 -0.87 3.57
C THR A 262 11.90 0.46 3.15
N THR A 263 12.40 0.52 1.92
CA THR A 263 12.98 1.74 1.35
C THR A 263 11.97 2.87 1.28
N ILE A 264 10.75 2.58 0.82
CA ILE A 264 9.67 3.58 0.74
C ILE A 264 9.26 4.06 2.13
N ILE A 265 9.03 3.15 3.08
CA ILE A 265 8.63 3.50 4.45
C ILE A 265 9.71 4.34 5.14
N GLN A 266 10.98 3.94 5.03
CA GLN A 266 12.09 4.70 5.60
C GLN A 266 12.21 6.09 4.98
N LYS A 267 12.06 6.22 3.66
CA LYS A 267 12.06 7.51 2.96
C LYS A 267 10.88 8.39 3.36
N LEU A 268 9.68 7.82 3.50
CA LEU A 268 8.49 8.56 3.94
C LEU A 268 8.66 9.09 5.38
N LEU A 269 9.10 8.23 6.31
CA LEU A 269 9.40 8.63 7.69
C LEU A 269 10.49 9.70 7.76
N GLY A 270 11.52 9.57 6.91
CA GLY A 270 12.55 10.58 6.73
C GLY A 270 11.97 11.90 6.28
N SER A 271 11.16 11.89 5.22
CA SER A 271 10.55 13.09 4.66
C SER A 271 9.64 13.82 5.66
N ILE A 272 8.85 13.11 6.48
CA ILE A 272 8.05 13.72 7.56
C ILE A 272 8.97 14.42 8.57
N THR A 273 10.04 13.74 8.97
CA THR A 273 11.01 14.29 9.92
C THR A 273 11.72 15.53 9.36
N ASP A 274 12.10 15.48 8.09
CA ASP A 274 12.75 16.59 7.40
C ASP A 274 11.79 17.78 7.29
N PHE A 275 10.51 17.52 7.00
CA PHE A 275 9.47 18.55 6.98
C PHE A 275 9.31 19.25 8.33
N VAL A 276 9.31 18.50 9.45
CA VAL A 276 9.30 19.09 10.81
C VAL A 276 10.54 19.96 11.04
N SER A 277 11.70 19.54 10.53
CA SER A 277 12.94 20.29 10.66
C SER A 277 12.91 21.58 9.85
N VAL A 278 12.38 21.55 8.62
CA VAL A 278 12.14 22.75 7.81
C VAL A 278 11.19 23.71 8.54
N LEU A 279 10.11 23.20 9.13
CA LEU A 279 9.17 24.00 9.92
C LEU A 279 9.84 24.67 11.14
N PHE A 280 10.90 24.08 11.69
CA PHE A 280 11.68 24.67 12.77
C PHE A 280 12.65 25.75 12.26
N PHE A 281 13.37 25.51 11.17
CA PHE A 281 14.39 26.44 10.66
C PHE A 281 13.82 27.65 9.92
N VAL A 282 12.72 27.49 9.17
CA VAL A 282 12.14 28.58 8.36
C VAL A 282 11.73 29.79 9.23
N PRO A 283 10.99 29.64 10.34
CA PRO A 283 10.66 30.78 11.21
C PRO A 283 11.90 31.47 11.79
N ILE A 284 12.92 30.70 12.20
CA ILE A 284 14.17 31.24 12.75
C ILE A 284 14.90 32.09 11.69
N LEU A 285 14.92 31.62 10.45
CA LEU A 285 15.54 32.34 9.34
C LEU A 285 14.81 33.66 9.04
N PHE A 286 13.48 33.65 9.01
CA PHE A 286 12.66 34.85 8.80
C PHE A 286 12.77 35.85 9.96
N PHE A 287 12.90 35.36 11.20
CA PHE A 287 13.13 36.21 12.37
C PHE A 287 14.47 36.95 12.28
N TYR A 288 15.51 36.30 11.76
CA TYR A 288 16.83 36.94 11.59
C TYR A 288 16.84 37.97 10.45
N SER A 289 16.38 37.61 9.25
CA SER A 289 16.26 38.55 8.13
C SER A 289 15.24 38.04 7.09
N PRO A 290 14.10 38.74 6.90
CA PRO A 290 13.11 38.35 5.91
C PRO A 290 13.65 38.33 4.48
N LEU A 291 14.57 39.24 4.14
CA LEU A 291 15.19 39.31 2.81
C LEU A 291 16.01 38.05 2.52
N LEU A 292 16.88 37.65 3.45
CA LEU A 292 17.67 36.42 3.33
C LEU A 292 16.76 35.18 3.28
N GLY A 293 15.70 35.16 4.08
CA GLY A 293 14.71 34.07 4.09
C GLY A 293 14.08 33.85 2.73
N VAL A 294 13.64 34.92 2.06
CA VAL A 294 13.05 34.85 0.71
C VAL A 294 14.08 34.37 -0.32
N ILE A 295 15.32 34.84 -0.24
CA ILE A 295 16.39 34.42 -1.16
C ILE A 295 16.66 32.91 -1.02
N VAL A 296 16.81 32.41 0.20
CA VAL A 296 17.03 30.98 0.47
C VAL A 296 15.86 30.13 -0.01
N LEU A 297 14.62 30.54 0.28
CA LEU A 297 13.44 29.83 -0.21
C LEU A 297 13.34 29.85 -1.74
N GLY A 298 13.73 30.95 -2.38
CA GLY A 298 13.83 31.03 -3.83
C GLY A 298 14.82 30.02 -4.40
N PHE A 299 16.01 29.90 -3.79
CA PHE A 299 17.01 28.90 -4.19
C PHE A 299 16.54 27.46 -3.97
N CYS A 300 15.87 27.19 -2.85
CA CYS A 300 15.22 25.91 -2.58
C CYS A 300 14.14 25.58 -3.63
N ALA A 301 13.31 26.56 -4.01
CA ALA A 301 12.26 26.38 -5.01
C ALA A 301 12.85 26.05 -6.40
N VAL A 302 13.90 26.76 -6.81
CA VAL A 302 14.62 26.50 -8.07
C VAL A 302 15.25 25.09 -8.04
N SER A 303 15.90 24.73 -6.94
CA SER A 303 16.52 23.40 -6.76
C SER A 303 15.48 22.26 -6.79
N SER A 304 14.32 22.49 -6.17
CA SER A 304 13.19 21.55 -6.20
C SER A 304 12.61 21.39 -7.61
N LEU A 305 12.47 22.49 -8.35
CA LEU A 305 11.98 22.46 -9.73
C LEU A 305 12.96 21.73 -10.66
N TYR A 306 14.26 22.00 -10.53
CA TYR A 306 15.32 21.30 -11.24
C TYR A 306 15.25 19.78 -10.97
N SER A 307 15.16 19.40 -9.70
CA SER A 307 15.03 18.00 -9.28
C SER A 307 13.78 17.32 -9.85
N PHE A 308 12.64 18.02 -9.87
CA PHE A 308 11.37 17.49 -10.38
C PHE A 308 11.42 17.20 -11.88
N ILE A 309 11.96 18.13 -12.67
CA ILE A 309 12.11 17.96 -14.13
C ILE A 309 13.03 16.78 -14.43
N HIS A 310 14.10 16.63 -13.65
CA HIS A 310 15.11 15.59 -13.84
C HIS A 310 14.63 14.19 -13.45
N SER A 311 13.82 14.09 -12.38
CA SER A 311 13.26 12.83 -11.88
C SER A 311 12.51 12.03 -12.95
N ARG A 312 11.77 12.70 -13.85
CA ARG A 312 11.04 12.02 -14.94
C ARG A 312 11.98 11.34 -15.94
N LYS A 313 13.09 11.99 -16.31
CA LYS A 313 14.09 11.43 -17.24
C LYS A 313 14.80 10.24 -16.63
N HIS A 314 15.17 10.33 -15.35
CA HIS A 314 15.78 9.22 -14.62
C HIS A 314 14.90 7.99 -14.55
N LYS A 315 13.59 8.16 -14.33
CA LYS A 315 12.67 7.04 -14.22
C LYS A 315 12.64 6.19 -15.50
N LEU A 316 12.65 6.83 -16.67
CA LEU A 316 12.64 6.15 -17.97
C LEU A 316 13.94 5.40 -18.27
N LEU A 317 15.08 6.01 -17.96
CA LEU A 317 16.38 5.37 -18.19
C LEU A 317 16.60 4.22 -17.20
N THR A 318 16.21 4.41 -15.94
CA THR A 318 16.31 3.37 -14.90
C THR A 318 15.42 2.17 -15.22
N SER A 319 14.25 2.36 -15.85
CA SER A 319 13.40 1.23 -16.22
C SER A 319 14.03 0.34 -17.29
N GLN A 320 14.82 0.89 -18.21
CA GLN A 320 15.56 0.10 -19.20
C GLN A 320 16.66 -0.72 -18.53
N THR A 321 17.43 -0.12 -17.62
CA THR A 321 18.45 -0.82 -16.83
C THR A 321 17.83 -1.93 -15.98
N PHE A 322 16.67 -1.68 -15.37
CA PHE A 322 15.96 -2.68 -14.57
C PHE A 322 15.49 -3.88 -15.42
N GLN A 323 14.99 -3.64 -16.64
CA GLN A 323 14.62 -4.73 -17.55
C GLN A 323 15.83 -5.56 -18.01
N ALA A 324 16.97 -4.91 -18.30
CA ALA A 324 18.21 -5.61 -18.64
C ALA A 324 18.74 -6.45 -17.47
N ASP A 325 18.66 -5.93 -16.25
CA ASP A 325 19.02 -6.67 -15.03
C ASP A 325 18.08 -7.86 -14.77
N GLN A 326 16.77 -7.70 -14.99
CA GLN A 326 15.82 -8.80 -14.87
C GLN A 326 16.16 -9.97 -15.80
N LYS A 327 16.54 -9.71 -17.07
CA LYS A 327 16.96 -10.75 -18.03
C LYS A 327 18.21 -11.49 -17.57
N ARG A 328 19.20 -10.78 -17.01
CA ARG A 328 20.38 -11.41 -16.39
C ARG A 328 19.99 -12.34 -15.25
N GLN A 329 19.14 -11.86 -14.33
CA GLN A 329 18.71 -12.65 -13.18
C GLN A 329 17.81 -13.83 -13.58
N GLU A 330 17.07 -13.72 -14.67
CA GLU A 330 16.27 -14.82 -15.24
C GLU A 330 17.19 -15.88 -15.84
N LEU A 331 18.13 -15.50 -16.71
CA LEU A 331 19.09 -16.44 -17.30
C LEU A 331 19.86 -17.18 -16.20
N LEU A 332 20.37 -16.48 -15.19
CA LEU A 332 21.09 -17.11 -14.08
C LEU A 332 20.22 -18.13 -13.33
N SER A 333 18.96 -17.80 -13.06
CA SER A 333 18.02 -18.70 -12.39
C SER A 333 17.79 -19.96 -13.23
N THR A 334 17.52 -19.80 -14.53
CA THR A 334 17.30 -20.92 -15.45
C THR A 334 18.54 -21.79 -15.60
N THR A 335 19.74 -21.19 -15.66
CA THR A 335 21.01 -21.92 -15.70
C THR A 335 21.25 -22.74 -14.43
N VAL A 336 20.88 -22.22 -13.26
CA VAL A 336 21.00 -22.94 -11.99
C VAL A 336 19.98 -24.09 -11.92
N ASP A 337 18.73 -23.83 -12.30
CA ASP A 337 17.66 -24.83 -12.28
C ASP A 337 17.92 -25.97 -13.30
N GLY A 338 18.52 -25.65 -14.46
CA GLY A 338 18.83 -26.59 -15.53
C GLY A 338 20.32 -26.99 -15.64
N PHE A 339 21.10 -26.85 -14.56
CA PHE A 339 22.55 -27.02 -14.61
C PHE A 339 22.99 -28.41 -15.08
N GLU A 340 22.26 -29.44 -14.64
CA GLU A 340 22.53 -30.82 -15.00
C GLU A 340 22.31 -31.07 -16.50
N ASP A 341 21.24 -30.53 -17.07
CA ASP A 341 20.94 -30.67 -18.50
C ASP A 341 21.95 -29.92 -19.37
N ILE A 342 22.36 -28.72 -18.95
CA ILE A 342 23.41 -27.95 -19.63
C ILE A 342 24.71 -28.74 -19.71
N LYS A 343 25.10 -29.40 -18.60
CA LYS A 343 26.31 -30.24 -18.54
C LYS A 343 26.19 -31.51 -19.37
N ARG A 344 25.01 -32.13 -19.40
CA ARG A 344 24.74 -33.34 -20.18
C ARG A 344 24.72 -33.06 -21.69
N LEU A 345 24.23 -31.89 -22.09
CA LEU A 345 24.09 -31.49 -23.50
C LEU A 345 25.31 -30.74 -24.05
N GLY A 346 26.27 -30.36 -23.20
CA GLY A 346 27.47 -29.62 -23.62
C GLY A 346 27.18 -28.18 -24.06
N LEU A 347 26.15 -27.54 -23.49
CA LEU A 347 25.66 -26.22 -23.89
C LEU A 347 26.33 -25.06 -23.15
N GLU A 348 27.47 -25.28 -22.48
CA GLU A 348 28.09 -24.25 -21.63
C GLU A 348 28.51 -23.01 -22.42
N GLU A 349 29.07 -23.19 -23.62
CA GLU A 349 29.54 -22.09 -24.45
C GLU A 349 28.37 -21.21 -24.93
N GLU A 350 27.23 -21.81 -25.25
CA GLU A 350 26.05 -21.09 -25.71
C GLU A 350 25.41 -20.27 -24.59
N ILE A 351 25.24 -20.86 -23.40
CA ILE A 351 24.76 -20.14 -22.21
C ILE A 351 25.73 -19.02 -21.81
N PHE A 352 27.04 -19.26 -21.89
CA PHE A 352 28.05 -18.23 -21.61
C PHE A 352 27.99 -17.06 -22.61
N ASN A 353 27.80 -17.35 -23.90
CA ASN A 353 27.61 -16.32 -24.92
C ASN A 353 26.31 -15.53 -24.72
N GLN A 354 25.21 -16.19 -24.34
CA GLN A 354 23.97 -15.52 -23.96
C GLN A 354 24.14 -14.61 -22.74
N TRP A 355 24.86 -15.09 -21.71
CA TRP A 355 25.21 -14.27 -20.54
C TRP A 355 26.00 -13.03 -20.94
N LYS A 356 27.03 -13.18 -21.79
CA LYS A 356 27.84 -12.06 -22.30
C LYS A 356 27.00 -11.02 -23.04
N ASN A 357 26.00 -11.44 -23.82
CA ASN A 357 25.10 -10.52 -24.51
C ASN A 357 24.21 -9.74 -23.53
N PHE A 358 23.59 -10.41 -22.56
CA PHE A 358 22.79 -9.73 -21.53
C PHE A 358 23.63 -8.83 -20.62
N GLU A 359 24.86 -9.22 -20.29
CA GLU A 359 25.81 -8.36 -19.57
C GLU A 359 26.16 -7.11 -20.39
N GLY A 360 26.42 -7.26 -21.69
CA GLY A 360 26.68 -6.15 -22.59
C GLY A 360 25.50 -5.17 -22.68
N ASP A 361 24.28 -5.67 -22.77
CA ASP A 361 23.06 -4.85 -22.82
C ASP A 361 22.80 -4.12 -21.49
N TYR A 362 23.08 -4.78 -20.36
CA TYR A 362 23.03 -4.17 -19.03
C TYR A 362 24.06 -3.05 -18.89
N ILE A 363 25.32 -3.30 -19.25
CA ILE A 363 26.39 -2.30 -19.19
C ILE A 363 26.05 -1.11 -20.08
N LYS A 364 25.61 -1.32 -21.32
CA LYS A 364 25.19 -0.24 -22.23
C LYS A 364 24.03 0.58 -21.66
N SER A 365 23.05 -0.08 -21.04
CA SER A 365 21.89 0.59 -20.42
C SER A 365 22.33 1.41 -19.20
N ASN A 366 23.21 0.85 -18.37
CA ASN A 366 23.78 1.53 -17.21
C ASN A 366 24.68 2.71 -17.60
N GLU A 367 25.49 2.55 -18.64
CA GLU A 367 26.33 3.62 -19.18
C GLU A 367 25.49 4.78 -19.74
N LYS A 368 24.37 4.48 -20.43
CA LYS A 368 23.41 5.51 -20.85
C LYS A 368 22.83 6.29 -19.67
N VAL A 369 22.55 5.63 -18.55
CA VAL A 369 22.12 6.31 -17.31
C VAL A 369 23.23 7.25 -16.83
N HIS A 370 24.48 6.78 -16.75
CA HIS A 370 25.62 7.59 -16.32
C HIS A 370 25.93 8.77 -17.25
N ILE A 371 25.88 8.56 -18.58
CA ILE A 371 26.11 9.62 -19.58
C ILE A 371 25.00 10.65 -19.51
N ALA A 372 23.73 10.23 -19.39
CA ALA A 372 22.62 11.15 -19.23
C ALA A 372 22.77 11.99 -17.94
N VAL A 373 23.18 11.37 -16.83
CA VAL A 373 23.51 12.09 -15.58
C VAL A 373 24.62 13.13 -15.83
N HIS A 374 25.69 12.73 -16.53
CA HIS A 374 26.84 13.61 -16.78
C HIS A 374 26.52 14.77 -17.74
N GLN A 375 25.74 14.52 -18.79
CA GLN A 375 25.27 15.55 -19.72
C GLN A 375 24.30 16.55 -19.08
N LEU A 376 23.66 16.17 -17.97
CA LEU A 376 22.72 17.03 -17.24
C LEU A 376 23.38 17.80 -16.09
N MET A 377 24.61 17.45 -15.71
CA MET A 377 25.45 18.19 -14.77
C MET A 377 26.31 19.29 -15.45
N LYS A 378 26.46 19.24 -16.77
CA LYS A 378 26.99 20.35 -17.58
C LYS A 378 25.85 21.26 -17.99
#